data_AF-A0AAW9WP16-F1
#
_entry.id   AF-A0AAW9WP16-F1
#
_cell.length_a   1.000
_cell.length_b   1.000
_cell.length_c   1.000
_cell.angle_alpha   90.00
_cell.angle_beta   90.00
_cell.angle_gamma   90.00
#
_symmetry.space_group_name_H-M   'P 1'
#
loop_
_entity.id
_entity.type
_entity.pdbx_description
1 polymer ?
#
loop_
_entity_poly.entity_id
_entity_poly.type
_entity_poly.pdbx_seq_one_letter_code
_entity_poly.pdbx_strand_id
1 'polypeptide(L)'
;MKYITEADLRDLYRTTPFTTYETEPGTRLTPGARQFLGDRGIRVPDEYISPKKFRDNGTSETASGGKAADEKTSDEMALNEKADGKKKLQSRLKSAQALFLETGLQFKEHDVLLAQRIFVMERCLAGLSEEAETCLLPCQACSGICPDNFSEEMEDCFEITAFHVQSDRGLDLIRLHRLRCLLRELGPYVEQELGDGKKRELHQVINGLSQLICQLFGGNTCQKKE
;
A
#
# COMPACT_ATOMS: atom_id res chain seq x y z
N MET A 1 -35.82 23.18 -3.37
CA MET A 1 -34.83 22.18 -3.82
C MET A 1 -34.88 21.02 -2.84
N LYS A 2 -35.08 19.80 -3.32
CA LYS A 2 -35.09 18.61 -2.46
C LYS A 2 -33.69 18.02 -2.39
N TYR A 3 -33.28 17.60 -1.20
CA TYR A 3 -31.99 16.95 -1.00
C TYR A 3 -32.22 15.45 -0.83
N ILE A 4 -31.49 14.65 -1.59
CA ILE A 4 -31.43 13.21 -1.42
C ILE A 4 -30.30 12.92 -0.44
N THR A 5 -30.64 12.31 0.69
CA THR A 5 -29.69 11.95 1.74
C THR A 5 -29.19 10.52 1.58
N GLU A 6 -28.15 10.18 2.33
CA GLU A 6 -27.66 8.81 2.40
C GLU A 6 -28.71 7.82 2.91
N ALA A 7 -29.54 8.24 3.87
CA ALA A 7 -30.60 7.39 4.43
C ALA A 7 -31.62 7.00 3.36
N ASP A 8 -32.01 7.96 2.52
CA ASP A 8 -32.95 7.74 1.42
C ASP A 8 -32.41 6.71 0.42
N LEU A 9 -31.12 6.80 0.09
CA LEU A 9 -30.45 5.84 -0.79
C LEU A 9 -30.26 4.46 -0.17
N ARG A 10 -29.99 4.38 1.15
CA ARG A 10 -29.88 3.11 1.88
C ARG A 10 -31.21 2.36 1.88
N ASP A 11 -32.32 3.06 2.08
CA ASP A 11 -33.64 2.46 2.10
C ASP A 11 -34.08 2.02 0.70
N LEU A 12 -33.77 2.82 -0.33
CA LEU A 12 -33.98 2.42 -1.73
C LEU A 12 -33.13 1.19 -2.10
N TYR A 13 -31.86 1.16 -1.69
CA TYR A 13 -30.95 0.06 -2.02
C TYR A 13 -31.31 -1.25 -1.29
N ARG A 14 -31.88 -1.16 -0.09
CA ARG A 14 -32.40 -2.33 0.65
C ARG A 14 -33.62 -2.95 -0.01
N THR A 15 -34.49 -2.13 -0.59
CA THR A 15 -35.71 -2.61 -1.25
C THR A 15 -35.40 -3.19 -2.63
N THR A 16 -34.58 -2.50 -3.43
CA THR A 16 -34.13 -2.98 -4.73
C THR A 16 -32.67 -2.57 -4.95
N PRO A 17 -31.71 -3.51 -4.98
CA PRO A 17 -30.32 -3.18 -5.33
C PRO A 17 -30.22 -2.63 -6.75
N PHE A 18 -29.45 -1.56 -6.94
CA PHE A 18 -29.25 -0.90 -8.24
C PHE A 18 -27.77 -0.63 -8.51
N THR A 19 -27.37 -0.64 -9.79
CA THR A 19 -26.00 -0.35 -10.25
C THR A 19 -25.86 1.05 -10.87
N THR A 20 -27.00 1.69 -11.13
CA THR A 20 -27.08 3.06 -11.68
C THR A 20 -28.14 3.83 -10.89
N TYR A 21 -27.86 5.08 -10.55
CA TYR A 21 -28.80 5.96 -9.85
C TYR A 21 -29.01 7.25 -10.65
N GLU A 22 -30.24 7.50 -11.06
CA GLU A 22 -30.63 8.72 -11.79
C GLU A 22 -31.22 9.74 -10.81
N THR A 23 -30.66 10.95 -10.80
CA THR A 23 -31.20 12.04 -9.97
C THR A 23 -32.36 12.72 -10.67
N GLU A 24 -33.53 12.78 -10.03
CA GLU A 24 -34.67 13.53 -10.55
C GLU A 24 -34.33 15.02 -10.74
N PRO A 25 -34.79 15.68 -11.82
CA PRO A 25 -34.56 17.11 -12.04
C PRO A 25 -35.02 17.96 -10.86
N GLY A 26 -34.13 18.83 -10.36
CA GLY A 26 -34.41 19.70 -9.19
C GLY A 26 -34.11 19.07 -7.82
N THR A 27 -33.56 17.86 -7.81
CA THR A 27 -32.98 17.23 -6.61
C THR A 27 -31.46 17.38 -6.57
N ARG A 28 -30.89 17.45 -5.36
CA ARG A 28 -29.44 17.46 -5.15
C ARG A 28 -29.04 16.37 -4.17
N LEU A 29 -28.01 15.61 -4.51
CA LEU A 29 -27.38 14.69 -3.56
C LEU A 29 -26.68 15.49 -2.45
N THR A 30 -26.80 15.04 -1.20
CA THR A 30 -25.93 15.49 -0.12
C THR A 30 -24.52 14.87 -0.26
N PRO A 31 -23.50 15.41 0.41
CA PRO A 31 -22.17 14.79 0.42
C PRO A 31 -22.19 13.31 0.85
N GLY A 32 -22.94 12.96 1.90
CA GLY A 32 -23.09 11.57 2.36
C GLY A 32 -23.78 10.67 1.32
N ALA A 33 -24.78 11.20 0.61
CA ALA A 33 -25.43 10.46 -0.48
C ALA A 33 -24.47 10.17 -1.65
N ARG A 34 -23.63 11.15 -2.03
CA ARG A 34 -22.58 10.95 -3.04
C ARG A 34 -21.55 9.92 -2.59
N GLN A 35 -21.12 9.98 -1.33
CA GLN A 35 -20.17 9.03 -0.75
C GLN A 35 -20.74 7.60 -0.78
N PHE A 36 -21.99 7.41 -0.36
CA PHE A 36 -22.65 6.11 -0.40
C PHE A 36 -22.72 5.48 -1.80
N LEU A 37 -23.03 6.28 -2.82
CA LEU A 37 -23.04 5.81 -4.22
C LEU A 37 -21.62 5.44 -4.70
N GLY A 38 -20.62 6.25 -4.33
CA GLY A 38 -19.21 6.01 -4.65
C GLY A 38 -18.66 4.73 -4.01
N ASP A 39 -18.90 4.54 -2.72
CA ASP A 39 -18.44 3.37 -1.94
C ASP A 39 -18.99 2.05 -2.50
N ARG A 40 -20.18 2.08 -3.12
CA ARG A 40 -20.83 0.92 -3.74
C ARG A 40 -20.60 0.80 -5.26
N GLY A 41 -19.82 1.70 -5.86
CA GLY A 41 -19.54 1.70 -7.29
C GLY A 41 -20.78 1.93 -8.16
N ILE A 42 -21.80 2.63 -7.63
CA ILE A 42 -23.06 2.90 -8.33
C ILE A 42 -22.84 4.08 -9.28
N ARG A 43 -23.12 3.89 -10.57
CA ARG A 43 -22.93 4.93 -11.59
C ARG A 43 -24.02 5.99 -11.50
N VAL A 44 -23.65 7.26 -11.49
CA VAL A 44 -24.58 8.39 -11.64
C VAL A 44 -24.35 8.98 -13.03
N PRO A 45 -25.27 8.79 -13.99
CA PRO A 45 -25.18 9.46 -15.29
C PRO A 45 -25.21 10.97 -15.07
N ASP A 46 -24.27 11.67 -15.69
CA ASP A 46 -23.94 13.08 -15.51
C ASP A 46 -25.16 14.00 -15.40
N GLU A 47 -25.17 14.89 -14.40
CA GLU A 47 -25.68 16.25 -14.61
C GLU A 47 -25.13 17.28 -13.58
N TYR A 48 -24.53 18.34 -14.15
CA TYR A 48 -24.07 19.60 -13.56
C TYR A 48 -22.77 19.64 -12.75
N ILE A 49 -21.65 19.27 -13.39
CA ILE A 49 -20.41 20.04 -13.21
C ILE A 49 -20.66 21.44 -13.80
N SER A 50 -20.72 22.47 -12.97
CA SER A 50 -20.75 23.86 -13.44
C SER A 50 -19.41 24.20 -14.11
N PRO A 51 -19.37 24.53 -15.42
CA PRO A 51 -18.15 25.02 -16.06
C PRO A 51 -18.01 26.51 -15.79
N LYS A 52 -16.89 26.94 -15.18
CA LYS A 52 -16.49 28.36 -15.27
C LYS A 52 -16.05 28.65 -16.72
N LYS A 53 -17.02 29.13 -17.51
CA LYS A 53 -16.96 30.01 -18.69
C LYS A 53 -15.73 29.88 -19.61
N PHE A 54 -15.90 29.13 -20.70
CA PHE A 54 -15.47 29.62 -22.02
C PHE A 54 -16.49 30.66 -22.50
N ARG A 55 -16.02 31.82 -22.95
CA ARG A 55 -16.82 32.83 -23.64
C ARG A 55 -16.19 33.03 -25.01
N ASP A 56 -16.79 32.41 -26.01
CA ASP A 56 -16.57 32.73 -27.42
C ASP A 56 -17.56 33.84 -27.81
N ASN A 57 -17.05 34.92 -28.41
CA ASN A 57 -17.71 35.56 -29.55
C ASN A 57 -16.77 36.53 -30.27
N GLY A 58 -16.38 36.18 -31.50
CA GLY A 58 -16.50 37.01 -32.70
C GLY A 58 -15.78 38.38 -32.80
N THR A 59 -14.70 38.39 -33.57
CA THR A 59 -14.25 39.43 -34.54
C THR A 59 -14.19 40.91 -34.13
N SER A 60 -12.96 41.43 -34.00
CA SER A 60 -12.45 42.59 -34.76
C SER A 60 -10.94 42.76 -34.51
N GLU A 61 -10.24 43.11 -35.57
CA GLU A 61 -8.81 43.43 -35.65
C GLU A 61 -8.38 44.53 -34.66
N THR A 62 -7.20 44.40 -34.04
CA THR A 62 -6.06 45.35 -34.09
C THR A 62 -5.01 45.04 -33.00
N ALA A 63 -3.77 45.36 -33.31
CA ALA A 63 -2.53 45.04 -32.62
C ALA A 63 -2.43 45.43 -31.13
N SER A 64 -1.71 44.63 -30.32
CA SER A 64 -0.52 45.03 -29.54
C SER A 64 -0.17 43.98 -28.47
N GLY A 65 1.09 43.97 -28.06
CA GLY A 65 1.79 42.87 -27.39
C GLY A 65 1.33 42.50 -25.98
N GLY A 66 1.85 41.36 -25.50
CA GLY A 66 1.81 40.97 -24.09
C GLY A 66 2.06 39.49 -23.89
N LYS A 67 3.30 39.12 -23.55
CA LYS A 67 3.64 37.80 -23.00
C LYS A 67 2.81 37.55 -21.74
N ALA A 68 2.15 36.40 -21.63
CA ALA A 68 1.71 35.86 -20.35
C ALA A 68 1.93 34.35 -20.37
N ALA A 69 2.88 33.91 -19.55
CA ALA A 69 3.23 32.52 -19.35
C ALA A 69 2.08 31.78 -18.66
N ASP A 70 1.87 30.54 -19.09
CA ASP A 70 0.92 29.58 -18.54
C ASP A 70 1.44 29.10 -17.17
N GLU A 71 1.09 29.82 -16.11
CA GLU A 71 1.35 29.43 -14.72
C GLU A 71 0.32 28.36 -14.30
N LYS A 72 0.49 27.14 -14.79
CA LYS A 72 -0.08 25.96 -14.11
C LYS A 72 0.58 25.86 -12.75
N THR A 73 -0.23 26.10 -11.73
CA THR A 73 0.17 26.20 -10.33
C THR A 73 0.85 24.88 -9.92
N SER A 74 2.05 24.98 -9.36
CA SER A 74 2.91 23.85 -8.97
C SER A 74 2.24 22.83 -8.04
N ASP A 75 1.16 23.21 -7.35
CA ASP A 75 0.41 22.36 -6.44
C ASP A 75 -0.40 21.26 -7.14
N GLU A 76 -1.00 21.52 -8.32
CA GLU A 76 -1.81 20.48 -9.00
C GLU A 76 -0.93 19.35 -9.58
N MET A 77 0.27 19.69 -10.06
CA MET A 77 1.24 18.69 -10.54
C MET A 77 1.79 17.85 -9.38
N ALA A 78 2.14 18.48 -8.24
CA ALA A 78 2.65 17.78 -7.06
C ALA A 78 1.62 16.82 -6.44
N LEU A 79 0.32 17.18 -6.44
CA LEU A 79 -0.75 16.32 -5.95
C LEU A 79 -0.97 15.09 -6.83
N ASN A 80 -0.89 15.25 -8.15
CA ASN A 80 -1.05 14.13 -9.09
C ASN A 80 0.15 13.17 -9.05
N GLU A 81 1.38 13.69 -8.91
CA GLU A 81 2.58 12.87 -8.73
C GLU A 81 2.57 12.08 -7.42
N LYS A 82 2.12 12.68 -6.30
CA LYS A 82 1.92 11.96 -5.03
C LYS A 82 0.85 10.88 -5.13
N ALA A 83 -0.25 11.16 -5.82
CA ALA A 83 -1.31 10.17 -6.03
C ALA A 83 -0.83 8.97 -6.88
N ASP A 84 0.06 9.22 -7.85
CA ASP A 84 0.69 8.17 -8.66
C ASP A 84 1.72 7.35 -7.86
N GLY A 85 2.56 8.02 -7.06
CA GLY A 85 3.52 7.40 -6.14
C GLY A 85 2.87 6.42 -5.17
N LYS A 86 1.79 6.85 -4.49
CA LYS A 86 1.02 6.00 -3.57
C LYS A 86 0.40 4.78 -4.26
N LYS A 87 -0.16 4.93 -5.47
CA LYS A 87 -0.72 3.81 -6.25
C LYS A 87 0.36 2.81 -6.68
N LYS A 88 1.53 3.31 -7.09
CA LYS A 88 2.67 2.48 -7.46
C LYS A 88 3.20 1.69 -6.28
N LEU A 89 3.34 2.34 -5.11
CA LEU A 89 3.71 1.66 -3.87
C LEU A 89 2.69 0.59 -3.50
N GLN A 90 1.39 0.90 -3.54
CA GLN A 90 0.34 -0.07 -3.24
C GLN A 90 0.40 -1.30 -4.15
N SER A 91 0.66 -1.10 -5.45
CA SER A 91 0.82 -2.20 -6.40
C SER A 91 2.04 -3.08 -6.07
N ARG A 92 3.15 -2.47 -5.65
CA ARG A 92 4.35 -3.20 -5.21
C ARG A 92 4.13 -3.96 -3.90
N LEU A 93 3.43 -3.36 -2.93
CA LEU A 93 3.06 -4.04 -1.68
C LEU A 93 2.15 -5.25 -1.96
N LYS A 94 1.17 -5.12 -2.87
CA LYS A 94 0.36 -6.26 -3.31
C LYS A 94 1.17 -7.37 -3.97
N SER A 95 2.15 -7.01 -4.81
CA SER A 95 3.07 -7.99 -5.40
C SER A 95 3.91 -8.69 -4.33
N ALA A 96 4.36 -7.97 -3.30
CA ALA A 96 5.08 -8.54 -2.19
C ALA A 96 4.19 -9.48 -1.37
N GLN A 97 2.96 -9.08 -1.03
CA GLN A 97 1.98 -9.93 -0.35
C GLN A 97 1.75 -11.25 -1.10
N ALA A 98 1.54 -11.20 -2.42
CA ALA A 98 1.38 -12.40 -3.24
C ALA A 98 2.61 -13.33 -3.14
N LEU A 99 3.82 -12.77 -3.14
CA LEU A 99 5.05 -13.55 -2.98
C LEU A 99 5.20 -14.15 -1.58
N PHE A 100 4.76 -13.43 -0.53
CA PHE A 100 4.67 -13.99 0.82
C PHE A 100 3.70 -15.17 0.87
N LEU A 101 2.50 -15.05 0.28
CA LEU A 101 1.53 -16.14 0.21
C LEU A 101 2.08 -17.35 -0.54
N GLU A 102 2.72 -17.14 -1.68
CA GLU A 102 3.39 -18.20 -2.46
C GLU A 102 4.47 -18.90 -1.62
N THR A 103 5.32 -18.13 -0.94
CA THR A 103 6.38 -18.66 -0.08
C THR A 103 5.81 -19.44 1.10
N GLY A 104 4.74 -18.94 1.72
CA GLY A 104 4.05 -19.62 2.81
C GLY A 104 3.42 -20.95 2.36
N LEU A 105 2.84 -21.00 1.15
CA LEU A 105 2.34 -22.25 0.57
C LEU A 105 3.48 -23.26 0.33
N GLN A 106 4.61 -22.80 -0.19
CA GLN A 106 5.79 -23.64 -0.41
C GLN A 106 6.34 -24.22 0.90
N PHE A 107 6.34 -23.45 1.99
CA PHE A 107 6.75 -23.96 3.31
C PHE A 107 5.72 -24.89 3.92
N LYS A 108 4.43 -24.71 3.65
CA LYS A 108 3.36 -25.53 4.24
C LYS A 108 3.52 -27.02 3.91
N GLU A 109 4.18 -27.36 2.80
CA GLU A 109 4.42 -28.74 2.38
C GLU A 109 5.37 -29.50 3.33
N HIS A 110 6.27 -28.80 4.03
CA HIS A 110 7.31 -29.44 4.87
C HIS A 110 7.55 -28.78 6.24
N ASP A 111 7.09 -27.56 6.47
CA ASP A 111 7.30 -26.77 7.68
C ASP A 111 6.12 -25.81 7.95
N VAL A 112 5.06 -26.34 8.58
CA VAL A 112 3.82 -25.61 8.85
C VAL A 112 4.03 -24.40 9.78
N LEU A 113 4.98 -24.50 10.73
CA LEU A 113 5.27 -23.41 11.66
C LEU A 113 5.96 -22.25 10.95
N LEU A 114 6.91 -22.56 10.06
CA LEU A 114 7.53 -21.55 9.20
C LEU A 114 6.48 -20.89 8.28
N ALA A 115 5.61 -21.69 7.66
CA ALA A 115 4.52 -21.17 6.83
C ALA A 115 3.60 -20.21 7.61
N GLN A 116 3.22 -20.56 8.84
CA GLN A 116 2.39 -19.71 9.68
C GLN A 116 3.06 -18.36 9.97
N ARG A 117 4.38 -18.34 10.23
CA ARG A 117 5.13 -17.09 10.44
C ARG A 117 5.14 -16.21 9.20
N ILE A 118 5.29 -16.81 8.01
CA ILE A 118 5.18 -16.07 6.74
C ILE A 118 3.79 -15.46 6.55
N PHE A 119 2.71 -16.20 6.87
CA PHE A 119 1.35 -15.65 6.77
C PHE A 119 1.07 -14.52 7.77
N VAL A 120 1.66 -14.58 8.98
CA VAL A 120 1.56 -13.45 9.93
C VAL A 120 2.28 -12.21 9.38
N MET A 121 3.48 -12.39 8.81
CA MET A 121 4.22 -11.29 8.18
C MET A 121 3.50 -10.70 6.96
N GLU A 122 2.85 -11.54 6.15
CA GLU A 122 2.01 -11.12 5.04
C GLU A 122 0.88 -10.19 5.50
N ARG A 123 0.16 -10.57 6.56
CA ARG A 123 -0.89 -9.73 7.14
C ARG A 123 -0.37 -8.39 7.64
N CYS A 124 0.83 -8.36 8.21
CA CYS A 124 1.45 -7.09 8.59
C CYS A 124 1.75 -6.22 7.37
N LEU A 125 2.18 -6.82 6.26
CA LEU A 125 2.40 -6.11 5.01
C LEU A 125 1.08 -5.61 4.40
N ALA A 126 -0.02 -6.34 4.58
CA ALA A 126 -1.38 -5.87 4.24
C ALA A 126 -1.75 -4.62 5.04
N GLY A 127 -1.47 -4.60 6.33
CA GLY A 127 -1.70 -3.44 7.21
C GLY A 127 -0.86 -2.19 6.87
N LEU A 128 0.17 -2.28 6.03
CA LEU A 128 0.88 -1.11 5.50
C LEU A 128 0.08 -0.39 4.40
N SER A 129 -0.73 -1.13 3.64
CA SER A 129 -1.48 -0.58 2.50
C SER A 129 -2.83 0.02 2.91
N GLU A 130 -3.29 -0.28 4.11
CA GLU A 130 -4.57 0.14 4.66
C GLU A 130 -4.32 1.09 5.85
N GLU A 131 -5.31 1.91 6.18
CA GLU A 131 -5.34 2.66 7.46
C GLU A 131 -5.70 1.69 8.61
N ALA A 132 -4.99 0.56 8.67
CA ALA A 132 -5.16 -0.48 9.65
C ALA A 132 -4.31 -0.21 10.89
N GLU A 133 -4.74 -0.79 12.02
CA GLU A 133 -3.97 -0.79 13.27
C GLU A 133 -2.55 -1.33 13.05
N THR A 134 -1.60 -0.78 13.82
CA THR A 134 -0.20 -1.18 13.79
C THR A 134 -0.06 -2.68 13.98
N CYS A 135 0.56 -3.36 13.02
CA CYS A 135 0.85 -4.78 13.15
C CYS A 135 2.01 -4.98 14.11
N LEU A 136 1.79 -5.66 15.23
CA LEU A 136 2.84 -6.01 16.19
C LEU A 136 3.33 -7.44 15.93
N LEU A 137 4.48 -7.56 15.29
CA LEU A 137 5.15 -8.85 15.13
C LEU A 137 5.88 -9.24 16.43
N PRO A 138 5.71 -10.48 16.93
CA PRO A 138 6.49 -10.94 18.06
C PRO A 138 7.97 -11.08 17.66
N CYS A 139 8.84 -10.37 18.38
CA CYS A 139 10.29 -10.48 18.21
C CYS A 139 10.79 -11.79 18.83
N GLN A 140 11.38 -12.67 18.02
CA GLN A 140 12.10 -13.85 18.51
C GLN A 140 13.58 -13.52 18.69
N ALA A 141 13.90 -12.95 19.85
CA ALA A 141 15.22 -12.38 20.10
C ALA A 141 16.37 -13.35 19.78
N CYS A 142 17.43 -12.81 19.19
CA CYS A 142 18.73 -13.45 18.99
C CYS A 142 19.82 -12.46 19.41
N SER A 143 21.09 -12.88 19.39
CA SER A 143 22.22 -12.02 19.83
C SER A 143 22.33 -10.70 19.07
N GLY A 144 21.82 -10.60 17.84
CA GLY A 144 21.89 -9.37 17.03
C GLY A 144 20.55 -8.64 16.83
N ILE A 145 19.42 -9.24 17.20
CA ILE A 145 18.07 -8.68 17.02
C ILE A 145 17.27 -8.93 18.30
N CYS A 146 16.89 -7.86 18.99
CA CYS A 146 16.13 -7.89 20.24
C CYS A 146 14.89 -6.97 20.14
N PRO A 147 13.96 -7.00 21.11
CA PRO A 147 12.77 -6.13 21.07
C PRO A 147 13.09 -4.63 20.91
N ASP A 148 14.23 -4.18 21.44
CA ASP A 148 14.61 -2.76 21.43
C ASP A 148 14.98 -2.28 20.01
N ASN A 149 15.66 -3.10 19.22
CA ASN A 149 16.10 -2.75 17.86
C ASN A 149 15.26 -3.41 16.75
N PHE A 150 14.20 -4.15 17.09
CA PHE A 150 13.41 -4.94 16.13
C PHE A 150 12.72 -4.10 15.05
N SER A 151 12.47 -2.82 15.31
CA SER A 151 11.84 -1.89 14.36
C SER A 151 12.84 -0.99 13.64
N GLU A 152 14.14 -1.17 13.88
CA GLU A 152 15.20 -0.35 13.31
C GLU A 152 15.68 -0.90 11.96
N GLU A 153 16.24 0.01 11.16
CA GLU A 153 16.95 -0.35 9.94
C GLU A 153 18.25 -1.07 10.30
N MET A 154 18.44 -2.27 9.76
CA MET A 154 19.57 -3.13 10.11
C MET A 154 20.15 -3.82 8.89
N GLU A 155 21.49 -3.94 8.90
CA GLU A 155 22.24 -4.77 7.97
C GLU A 155 21.93 -6.26 8.14
N ASP A 156 22.37 -7.05 7.15
CA ASP A 156 22.25 -8.49 7.20
C ASP A 156 23.11 -9.09 8.33
N CYS A 157 22.56 -10.11 8.98
CA CYS A 157 23.30 -10.88 9.98
C CYS A 157 24.52 -11.58 9.37
N PHE A 158 24.40 -11.99 8.11
CA PHE A 158 25.48 -12.56 7.29
C PHE A 158 25.08 -12.48 5.81
N GLU A 159 26.07 -12.50 4.92
CA GLU A 159 25.86 -12.52 3.47
C GLU A 159 25.36 -13.91 3.02
N ILE A 160 24.32 -13.95 2.19
CA ILE A 160 23.83 -15.20 1.61
C ILE A 160 24.59 -15.49 0.31
N THR A 161 25.40 -16.54 0.30
CA THR A 161 26.28 -16.90 -0.81
C THR A 161 25.90 -18.26 -1.41
N ALA A 162 26.55 -18.63 -2.52
CA ALA A 162 26.38 -19.94 -3.16
C ALA A 162 26.74 -21.13 -2.25
N PHE A 163 27.49 -20.92 -1.17
CA PHE A 163 27.75 -21.96 -0.18
C PHE A 163 26.49 -22.27 0.64
N HIS A 164 25.73 -21.25 1.06
CA HIS A 164 24.56 -21.41 1.92
C HIS A 164 23.40 -22.12 1.21
N VAL A 165 23.26 -21.92 -0.10
CA VAL A 165 22.19 -22.51 -0.91
C VAL A 165 22.40 -24.00 -1.20
N GLN A 166 23.59 -24.55 -0.96
CA GLN A 166 23.89 -25.98 -1.14
C GLN A 166 23.39 -26.85 0.02
N SER A 167 22.88 -26.25 1.11
CA SER A 167 22.30 -26.97 2.25
C SER A 167 20.92 -27.56 1.92
N ASP A 168 20.47 -28.54 2.71
CA ASP A 168 19.13 -29.15 2.56
C ASP A 168 17.99 -28.12 2.66
N ARG A 169 18.21 -27.03 3.40
CA ARG A 169 17.28 -25.90 3.55
C ARG A 169 17.64 -24.71 2.64
N GLY A 170 18.54 -24.88 1.67
CA GLY A 170 19.06 -23.81 0.83
C GLY A 170 17.99 -23.11 -0.01
N LEU A 171 16.99 -23.86 -0.49
CA LEU A 171 15.86 -23.29 -1.22
C LEU A 171 14.97 -22.43 -0.31
N ASP A 172 14.75 -22.86 0.93
CA ASP A 172 13.99 -22.09 1.92
C ASP A 172 14.73 -20.80 2.29
N LEU A 173 16.05 -20.90 2.47
CA LEU A 173 16.91 -19.75 2.73
C LEU A 173 16.80 -18.69 1.61
N ILE A 174 16.84 -19.12 0.34
CA ILE A 174 16.72 -18.19 -0.80
C ILE A 174 15.33 -17.58 -0.90
N ARG A 175 14.26 -18.34 -0.61
CA ARG A 175 12.90 -17.79 -0.57
C ARG A 175 12.78 -16.68 0.46
N LEU A 176 13.26 -16.92 1.68
CA LEU A 176 13.27 -15.90 2.74
C LEU A 176 14.15 -14.68 2.36
N HIS A 177 15.33 -14.94 1.81
CA HIS A 177 16.23 -13.86 1.37
C HIS A 177 15.60 -13.00 0.29
N ARG A 178 14.92 -13.61 -0.69
CA ARG A 178 14.19 -12.92 -1.74
C ARG A 178 13.11 -12.01 -1.17
N LEU A 179 12.33 -12.49 -0.20
CA LEU A 179 11.35 -11.65 0.52
C LEU A 179 12.04 -10.47 1.21
N ARG A 180 13.17 -10.72 1.89
CA ARG A 180 13.92 -9.68 2.63
C ARG A 180 14.43 -8.59 1.69
N CYS A 181 15.04 -8.97 0.57
CA CYS A 181 15.52 -8.04 -0.44
C CYS A 181 14.38 -7.21 -1.03
N LEU A 182 13.27 -7.86 -1.40
CA LEU A 182 12.10 -7.18 -1.91
C LEU A 182 11.59 -6.11 -0.94
N LEU A 183 11.48 -6.42 0.35
CA LEU A 183 11.01 -5.43 1.33
C LEU A 183 11.99 -4.27 1.53
N ARG A 184 13.31 -4.51 1.48
CA ARG A 184 14.31 -3.43 1.52
C ARG A 184 14.21 -2.50 0.32
N GLU A 185 13.96 -3.04 -0.88
CA GLU A 185 13.70 -2.23 -2.07
C GLU A 185 12.46 -1.33 -1.91
N LEU A 186 11.48 -1.75 -1.09
CA LEU A 186 10.28 -0.96 -0.81
C LEU A 186 10.48 0.10 0.28
N GLY A 187 11.50 -0.04 1.14
CA GLY A 187 11.75 0.82 2.29
C GLY A 187 11.69 2.33 2.00
N PRO A 188 12.47 2.84 1.02
CA PRO A 188 12.46 4.27 0.68
C PRO A 188 11.09 4.78 0.25
N TYR A 189 10.33 3.96 -0.49
CA TYR A 189 8.99 4.34 -0.97
C TYR A 189 7.96 4.32 0.17
N VAL A 190 8.06 3.37 1.10
CA VAL A 190 7.21 3.31 2.29
C VAL A 190 7.44 4.54 3.16
N GLU A 191 8.69 4.92 3.40
CA GLU A 191 9.02 6.15 4.14
C GLU A 191 8.46 7.40 3.46
N GLN A 192 8.69 7.52 2.15
CA GLN A 192 8.25 8.67 1.35
C GLN A 192 6.73 8.83 1.34
N GLU A 193 5.98 7.74 1.13
CA GLU A 193 4.54 7.81 0.86
C GLU A 193 3.68 7.55 2.11
N LEU A 194 4.19 6.83 3.11
CA LEU A 194 3.44 6.39 4.30
C LEU A 194 4.05 6.87 5.63
N GLY A 195 5.27 7.40 5.62
CA GLY A 195 5.94 7.98 6.78
C GLY A 195 6.70 6.99 7.67
N ASP A 196 7.40 7.55 8.66
CA ASP A 196 8.34 6.81 9.52
C ASP A 196 7.68 5.67 10.34
N GLY A 197 6.44 5.88 10.81
CA GLY A 197 5.71 4.84 11.55
C GLY A 197 5.54 3.55 10.73
N LYS A 198 5.17 3.69 9.44
CA LYS A 198 5.01 2.54 8.53
C LYS A 198 6.35 1.99 8.06
N LYS A 199 7.39 2.82 7.97
CA LYS A 199 8.79 2.35 7.77
C LYS A 199 9.23 1.43 8.92
N ARG A 200 8.94 1.80 10.16
CA ARG A 200 9.24 0.97 11.35
C ARG A 200 8.47 -0.36 11.34
N GLU A 201 7.20 -0.35 10.96
CA GLU A 201 6.40 -1.59 10.78
C GLU A 201 7.00 -2.49 9.69
N LEU A 202 7.45 -1.93 8.56
CA LEU A 202 8.15 -2.68 7.51
C LEU A 202 9.44 -3.32 8.04
N HIS A 203 10.22 -2.59 8.84
CA HIS A 203 11.45 -3.11 9.44
C HIS A 203 11.19 -4.28 10.38
N GLN A 204 10.08 -4.31 11.12
CA GLN A 204 9.71 -5.49 11.90
C GLN A 204 9.54 -6.74 11.02
N VAL A 205 8.96 -6.59 9.83
CA VAL A 205 8.83 -7.71 8.87
C VAL A 205 10.21 -8.14 8.35
N ILE A 206 11.04 -7.18 7.94
CA ILE A 206 12.42 -7.43 7.47
C ILE A 206 13.25 -8.15 8.53
N ASN A 207 13.17 -7.69 9.78
CA ASN A 207 13.94 -8.23 10.90
C ASN A 207 13.38 -9.59 11.34
N GLY A 208 12.07 -9.80 11.23
CA GLY A 208 11.46 -11.12 11.37
C GLY A 208 11.97 -12.13 10.33
N LEU A 209 12.12 -11.72 9.06
CA LEU A 209 12.75 -12.56 8.04
C LEU A 209 14.23 -12.83 8.35
N SER A 210 14.97 -11.83 8.82
CA SER A 210 16.36 -12.01 9.25
C SER A 210 16.49 -13.01 10.40
N GLN A 211 15.56 -13.01 11.37
CA GLN A 211 15.50 -14.02 12.43
C GLN A 211 15.24 -15.42 11.87
N LEU A 212 14.31 -15.56 10.93
CA LEU A 212 14.04 -16.83 10.25
C LEU A 212 15.26 -17.36 9.49
N ILE A 213 15.95 -16.48 8.77
CA ILE A 213 17.18 -16.80 8.04
C ILE A 213 18.28 -17.28 9.00
N CYS A 214 18.46 -16.60 10.14
CA CYS A 214 19.42 -17.03 11.16
C CYS A 214 19.07 -18.39 11.74
N GLN A 215 17.79 -18.64 12.03
CA GLN A 215 17.33 -19.91 12.58
C GLN A 215 17.52 -21.07 11.60
N LEU A 216 17.28 -20.85 10.30
CA LEU A 216 17.48 -21.88 9.28
C LEU A 216 18.96 -22.22 9.04
N PHE A 217 19.87 -21.25 9.19
CA PHE A 217 21.27 -21.43 8.85
C PHE A 217 22.21 -21.70 10.05
N GLY A 218 21.99 -21.04 11.19
CA GLY A 218 23.00 -20.92 12.26
C GLY A 218 22.55 -21.29 13.68
N GLY A 219 21.34 -21.81 13.87
CA GLY A 219 20.80 -22.09 15.22
C GLY A 219 20.46 -20.81 15.99
N ASN A 220 20.55 -20.84 17.33
CA ASN A 220 20.10 -19.74 18.20
C ASN A 220 21.02 -18.51 18.21
N THR A 221 22.19 -18.57 17.56
CA THR A 221 23.20 -17.50 17.62
C THR A 221 23.19 -16.69 16.34
N CYS A 222 22.91 -15.40 16.44
CA CYS A 222 22.99 -14.47 15.30
C CYS A 222 24.45 -14.24 14.94
N GLN A 223 24.78 -14.27 13.64
CA GLN A 223 26.13 -14.03 13.15
C GLN A 223 26.45 -12.56 12.86
N LYS A 224 25.51 -11.66 13.20
CA LYS A 224 25.74 -10.22 13.08
C LYS A 224 26.93 -9.86 13.96
N LYS A 225 28.00 -9.34 13.36
CA LYS A 225 29.17 -8.84 14.10
C LYS A 225 28.74 -7.60 14.88
N GLU A 226 29.16 -7.51 16.15
CA GLU A 226 29.03 -6.30 16.96
C GLU A 226 29.71 -5.10 16.29
#